data_AF-A0A5B7YDY4-F1
#
_entry.id   AF-A0A5B7YDY4-F1
#
_cell.length_a   1.000
_cell.length_b   1.000
_cell.length_c   1.000
_cell.angle_alpha   90.00
_cell.angle_beta   90.00
_cell.angle_gamma   90.00
#
_symmetry.space_group_name_H-M   'P 1'
#
loop_
_entity.id
_entity.type
_entity.pdbx_description
1 polymer ?
#
loop_
_entity_poly.entity_id
_entity_poly.type
_entity_poly.pdbx_seq_one_letter_code
_entity_poly.pdbx_strand_id
1 'polypeptide(L)'
;MPIPLLWLGAGLAAGYSALRYADKEHANRQSMGASPGTTTTPVAPVDGSIVCCGIYGVFEHTGIWVDGRIIELAGNGLVRAVSPERFLQHRSGEHIFVACNEAGEPLAEDAVACRAAHKVYTYMPYNLIDNNCHQLCASLITDSQASLTGFGELNNLMAACYQSKVFWQPAVWDAGRHVF
;
A
#
# COMPACT_ATOMS: atom_id res chain seq x y z
N MET A 1 15.85 -32.59 32.50
CA MET A 1 14.87 -32.47 31.39
C MET A 1 14.22 -31.10 31.45
N PRO A 2 14.64 -30.11 30.63
CA PRO A 2 14.20 -28.70 30.74
C PRO A 2 12.84 -28.41 30.09
N ILE A 3 12.07 -29.45 29.78
CA ILE A 3 10.85 -29.41 28.95
C ILE A 3 9.77 -28.45 29.50
N PRO A 4 9.52 -28.30 30.83
CA PRO A 4 8.44 -27.43 31.32
C PRO A 4 8.66 -25.93 31.07
N LEU A 5 9.90 -25.45 31.15
CA LEU A 5 10.23 -24.03 30.97
C LEU A 5 10.12 -23.59 29.50
N LEU A 6 10.40 -24.51 28.57
CA LEU A 6 10.28 -24.29 27.13
C LEU A 6 8.82 -24.04 26.70
N TRP A 7 7.87 -24.81 27.24
CA TRP A 7 6.45 -24.63 26.96
C TRP A 7 5.87 -23.36 27.58
N LEU A 8 6.33 -23.00 28.79
CA LEU A 8 5.90 -21.78 29.47
C LEU A 8 6.41 -20.53 28.73
N GLY A 9 7.66 -20.56 28.25
CA GLY A 9 8.21 -19.51 27.38
C GLY A 9 7.47 -19.38 26.05
N ALA A 10 7.15 -20.50 25.39
CA ALA A 10 6.38 -20.51 24.14
C ALA A 10 4.95 -19.95 24.34
N GLY A 11 4.29 -20.30 25.45
CA GLY A 11 2.96 -19.78 25.79
C GLY A 11 2.95 -18.27 26.03
N LEU A 12 3.95 -17.75 26.77
CA LEU A 12 4.09 -16.31 26.99
C LEU A 12 4.39 -15.54 25.69
N ALA A 13 5.27 -16.08 24.85
CA ALA A 13 5.58 -15.49 23.55
C ALA A 13 4.35 -15.45 22.61
N ALA A 14 3.58 -16.54 22.56
CA ALA A 14 2.34 -16.62 21.79
C ALA A 14 1.25 -15.68 22.32
N GLY A 15 1.11 -15.57 23.64
CA GLY A 15 0.17 -14.62 24.26
C GLY A 15 0.54 -13.16 23.95
N TYR A 16 1.82 -12.81 24.07
CA TYR A 16 2.31 -11.47 23.76
C TYR A 16 2.14 -11.12 22.28
N SER A 17 2.46 -12.04 21.37
CA SER A 17 2.28 -11.80 19.93
C SER A 17 0.81 -11.66 19.55
N ALA A 18 -0.09 -12.44 20.17
CA ALA A 18 -1.53 -12.31 19.96
C ALA A 18 -2.07 -10.94 20.40
N LEU A 19 -1.62 -10.43 21.55
CA LEU A 19 -2.01 -9.10 22.02
C LEU A 19 -1.54 -8.00 21.06
N ARG A 20 -0.27 -8.04 20.63
CA ARG A 20 0.23 -7.05 19.65
C ARG A 20 -0.48 -7.14 18.31
N TYR A 21 -0.86 -8.34 17.88
CA TYR A 21 -1.63 -8.53 16.66
C TYR A 21 -3.01 -7.89 16.78
N ALA A 22 -3.71 -8.12 17.89
CA ALA A 22 -5.01 -7.50 18.15
C ALA A 22 -4.92 -5.96 18.17
N ASP A 23 -3.91 -5.38 18.82
CA ASP A 23 -3.70 -3.93 18.84
C ASP A 23 -3.49 -3.35 17.43
N LYS A 24 -2.67 -4.01 16.61
CA LYS A 24 -2.44 -3.61 15.21
C LYS A 24 -3.73 -3.71 14.38
N GLU A 25 -4.51 -4.77 14.57
CA GLU A 25 -5.78 -4.95 13.88
C GLU A 25 -6.78 -3.87 14.29
N HIS A 26 -6.89 -3.56 15.58
CA HIS A 26 -7.74 -2.47 16.09
C HIS A 26 -7.34 -1.11 15.50
N ALA A 27 -6.05 -0.79 15.46
CA ALA A 27 -5.56 0.45 14.85
C ALA A 27 -5.91 0.51 13.35
N ASN A 28 -5.70 -0.58 12.62
CA ASN A 28 -6.04 -0.68 11.20
C ASN A 28 -7.55 -0.47 10.94
N ARG A 29 -8.40 -1.02 11.81
CA ARG A 29 -9.86 -0.81 11.75
C ARG A 29 -10.28 0.64 12.04
N GLN A 30 -9.48 1.38 12.80
CA GLN A 30 -9.76 2.80 13.08
C GLN A 30 -9.32 3.71 11.92
N SER A 31 -8.24 3.35 11.23
CA SER A 31 -7.72 4.13 10.10
C SER A 31 -8.46 3.88 8.78
N MET A 32 -9.07 2.70 8.60
CA MET A 32 -9.83 2.36 7.39
C MET A 32 -11.33 2.65 7.54
N GLY A 33 -11.87 3.39 6.59
CA GLY A 33 -13.31 3.56 6.40
C GLY A 33 -13.91 2.45 5.52
N ALA A 34 -13.19 2.05 4.46
CA ALA A 34 -13.60 0.96 3.58
C ALA A 34 -12.40 0.22 2.98
N SER A 35 -12.43 -1.11 3.02
CA SER A 35 -11.39 -1.98 2.47
C SER A 35 -11.51 -2.11 0.93
N PRO A 36 -10.42 -2.44 0.22
CA PRO A 36 -10.49 -2.74 -1.21
C PRO A 36 -11.57 -3.78 -1.51
N GLY A 37 -12.39 -3.53 -2.53
CA GLY A 37 -13.48 -4.41 -2.97
C GLY A 37 -14.79 -4.31 -2.18
N THR A 38 -14.84 -3.53 -1.10
CA THR A 38 -16.10 -3.31 -0.34
C THR A 38 -16.97 -2.20 -0.91
N THR A 39 -16.37 -1.28 -1.66
CA THR A 39 -17.05 -0.17 -2.33
C THR A 39 -17.18 -0.44 -3.83
N THR A 40 -18.21 0.12 -4.44
CA THR A 40 -18.48 0.01 -5.89
C THR A 40 -18.45 1.36 -6.61
N THR A 41 -18.22 2.46 -5.88
CA THR A 41 -18.16 3.80 -6.45
C THR A 41 -16.81 4.00 -7.12
N PRO A 42 -16.74 4.16 -8.44
CA PRO A 42 -15.48 4.31 -9.13
C PRO A 42 -14.92 5.72 -8.99
N VAL A 43 -13.60 5.83 -8.83
CA VAL A 43 -12.87 7.11 -8.74
C VAL A 43 -11.71 7.11 -9.73
N ALA A 44 -11.54 8.24 -10.43
CA ALA A 44 -10.39 8.43 -11.30
C ALA A 44 -9.17 8.85 -10.47
N PRO A 45 -8.02 8.15 -10.57
CA PRO A 45 -6.80 8.58 -9.90
C PRO A 45 -6.27 9.87 -10.52
N VAL A 46 -5.73 10.73 -9.66
CA VAL A 46 -4.95 11.91 -10.03
C VAL A 46 -3.47 11.68 -9.72
N ASP A 47 -2.57 12.49 -10.27
CA ASP A 47 -1.15 12.35 -10.00
C ASP A 47 -0.86 12.47 -8.49
N GLY A 48 -0.05 11.55 -7.98
CA GLY A 48 0.24 11.42 -6.55
C GLY A 48 -0.73 10.52 -5.80
N SER A 49 -1.80 10.02 -6.44
CA SER A 49 -2.74 9.09 -5.79
C SER A 49 -2.06 7.79 -5.40
N ILE A 50 -2.32 7.31 -4.19
CA ILE A 50 -1.91 5.98 -3.77
C ILE A 50 -2.90 4.95 -4.34
N VAL A 51 -2.36 3.93 -5.00
CA VAL A 51 -3.14 2.84 -5.57
C VAL A 51 -2.74 1.48 -5.01
N CYS A 52 -3.67 0.53 -5.00
CA CYS A 52 -3.38 -0.84 -4.65
C CYS A 52 -4.13 -1.85 -5.54
N CYS A 53 -3.63 -3.09 -5.58
CA CYS A 53 -4.35 -4.23 -6.12
C CYS A 53 -4.12 -5.46 -5.24
N GLY A 54 -5.08 -6.38 -5.26
CA GLY A 54 -4.96 -7.66 -4.55
C GLY A 54 -3.99 -8.63 -5.22
N ILE A 55 -3.32 -9.43 -4.42
CA ILE A 55 -2.48 -10.57 -4.79
C ILE A 55 -2.98 -11.81 -4.02
N TYR A 56 -3.53 -12.77 -4.76
CA TYR A 56 -4.09 -14.04 -4.31
C TYR A 56 -5.05 -13.96 -3.11
N GLY A 57 -5.73 -12.82 -2.94
CA GLY A 57 -6.68 -12.58 -1.84
C GLY A 57 -6.06 -12.47 -0.44
N VAL A 58 -4.73 -12.47 -0.33
CA VAL A 58 -4.00 -12.53 0.94
C VAL A 58 -2.99 -11.39 1.08
N PHE A 59 -2.45 -10.90 -0.04
CA PHE A 59 -1.47 -9.82 -0.06
C PHE A 59 -1.98 -8.65 -0.90
N GLU A 60 -1.49 -7.47 -0.60
CA GLU A 60 -1.73 -6.27 -1.39
C GLU A 60 -0.42 -5.80 -2.02
N HIS A 61 -0.51 -5.22 -3.21
CA HIS A 61 0.60 -4.50 -3.81
C HIS A 61 0.19 -3.06 -4.07
N THR A 62 1.10 -2.15 -3.76
CA THR A 62 0.85 -0.71 -3.75
C THR A 62 1.77 0.04 -4.70
N GLY A 63 1.33 1.20 -5.16
CA GLY A 63 2.11 2.11 -5.99
C GLY A 63 1.54 3.52 -5.97
N ILE A 64 2.20 4.42 -6.69
CA ILE A 64 1.77 5.81 -6.86
C ILE A 64 1.37 6.03 -8.31
N TRP A 65 0.19 6.60 -8.53
CA TRP A 65 -0.27 7.01 -9.86
C TRP A 65 0.44 8.28 -10.30
N VAL A 66 1.06 8.26 -11.48
CA VAL A 66 1.72 9.42 -12.12
C VAL A 66 1.59 9.29 -13.65
N ASP A 67 1.00 10.29 -14.30
CA ASP A 67 0.88 10.43 -15.76
C ASP A 67 0.36 9.15 -16.44
N GLY A 68 -0.79 8.66 -15.94
CA GLY A 68 -1.46 7.47 -16.48
C GLY A 68 -0.72 6.15 -16.22
N ARG A 69 0.35 6.17 -15.42
CA ARG A 69 1.16 5.01 -15.06
C ARG A 69 1.22 4.85 -13.54
N ILE A 70 1.66 3.68 -13.11
CA ILE A 70 1.84 3.35 -11.70
C ILE A 70 3.32 3.14 -11.44
N ILE A 71 3.87 3.95 -10.55
CA ILE A 71 5.24 3.82 -10.06
C ILE A 71 5.21 2.81 -8.92
N GLU A 72 5.89 1.69 -9.12
CA GLU A 72 5.94 0.58 -8.18
C GLU A 72 7.37 0.11 -7.92
N LEU A 73 7.57 -0.52 -6.76
CA LEU A 73 8.77 -1.30 -6.49
C LEU A 73 8.56 -2.74 -6.98
N ALA A 74 9.32 -3.15 -7.98
CA ALA A 74 9.30 -4.53 -8.47
C ALA A 74 10.05 -5.46 -7.50
N GLY A 75 9.69 -6.75 -7.49
CA GLY A 75 10.29 -7.74 -6.58
C GLY A 75 11.79 -8.01 -6.80
N ASN A 76 12.37 -7.49 -7.89
CA ASN A 76 13.82 -7.49 -8.10
C ASN A 76 14.52 -6.24 -7.52
N GLY A 77 13.79 -5.32 -6.88
CA GLY A 77 14.30 -4.08 -6.31
C GLY A 77 14.29 -2.85 -7.23
N LEU A 78 13.85 -2.99 -8.49
CA LEU A 78 13.77 -1.86 -9.41
C LEU A 78 12.49 -1.05 -9.17
N VAL A 79 12.62 0.25 -8.95
CA VAL A 79 11.48 1.17 -9.03
C VAL A 79 11.19 1.49 -10.49
N ARG A 80 9.97 1.19 -10.94
CA ARG A 80 9.58 1.30 -12.36
C ARG A 80 8.20 1.93 -12.51
N ALA A 81 7.98 2.61 -13.63
CA ALA A 81 6.66 3.00 -14.09
C ALA A 81 6.06 1.90 -14.95
N VAL A 82 4.85 1.44 -14.64
CA VAL A 82 4.12 0.42 -15.41
C VAL A 82 2.74 0.93 -15.79
N SER A 83 2.16 0.42 -16.87
CA SER A 83 0.76 0.69 -17.19
C SER A 83 -0.17 0.02 -16.16
N PRO A 84 -1.42 0.48 -16.02
CA PRO A 84 -2.42 -0.16 -15.16
C PRO A 84 -2.60 -1.66 -15.45
N GLU A 85 -2.58 -2.05 -16.73
CA GLU A 85 -2.72 -3.44 -17.16
C GLU A 85 -1.52 -4.28 -16.70
N ARG A 86 -0.31 -3.72 -16.81
CA ARG A 86 0.92 -4.38 -16.36
C ARG A 86 1.02 -4.44 -14.83
N PHE A 87 0.43 -3.47 -14.13
CA PHE A 87 0.32 -3.49 -12.67
C PHE A 87 -0.54 -4.65 -12.18
N LEU A 88 -1.59 -5.03 -12.92
CA LEU A 88 -2.41 -6.21 -12.60
C LEU A 88 -1.80 -7.52 -13.10
N GLN A 89 -0.91 -7.47 -14.10
CA GLN A 89 -0.35 -8.66 -14.73
C GLN A 89 0.42 -9.55 -13.74
N HIS A 90 0.17 -10.86 -13.77
CA HIS A 90 0.73 -11.87 -12.84
C HIS A 90 0.29 -11.69 -11.37
N ARG A 91 -0.83 -11.00 -11.14
CA ARG A 91 -1.50 -10.90 -9.85
C ARG A 91 -2.92 -11.43 -9.99
N SER A 92 -3.52 -11.89 -8.90
CA SER A 92 -4.91 -12.36 -8.95
C SER A 92 -5.94 -11.23 -8.89
N GLY A 93 -5.50 -9.99 -8.66
CA GLY A 93 -6.38 -8.83 -8.61
C GLY A 93 -6.86 -8.50 -10.02
N GLU A 94 -8.17 -8.33 -10.16
CA GLU A 94 -8.81 -7.90 -11.42
C GLU A 94 -9.05 -6.38 -11.45
N HIS A 95 -8.88 -5.73 -10.29
CA HIS A 95 -9.18 -4.31 -10.10
C HIS A 95 -8.03 -3.60 -9.39
N ILE A 96 -7.84 -2.34 -9.77
CA ILE A 96 -7.01 -1.39 -9.05
C ILE A 96 -7.93 -0.57 -8.16
N PHE A 97 -7.47 -0.22 -6.97
CA PHE A 97 -8.19 0.64 -6.05
C PHE A 97 -7.37 1.90 -5.75
N VAL A 98 -8.04 3.03 -5.60
CA VAL A 98 -7.47 4.32 -5.21
C VAL A 98 -7.79 4.59 -3.74
N ALA A 99 -6.80 5.01 -2.97
CA ALA A 99 -7.01 5.50 -1.62
C ALA A 99 -7.72 6.87 -1.66
N CYS A 100 -8.87 6.98 -1.03
CA CYS A 100 -9.68 8.20 -0.97
C CYS A 100 -9.98 8.61 0.47
N ASN A 101 -10.38 9.86 0.67
CA ASN A 101 -10.99 10.34 1.90
C ASN A 101 -12.48 9.95 1.98
N GLU A 102 -13.16 10.36 3.05
CA GLU A 102 -14.60 10.10 3.26
C GLU A 102 -15.51 10.74 2.20
N ALA A 103 -15.08 11.87 1.61
CA ALA A 103 -15.80 12.53 0.52
C ALA A 103 -15.61 11.84 -0.85
N GLY A 104 -14.75 10.82 -0.92
CA GLY A 104 -14.40 10.12 -2.14
C GLY A 104 -13.39 10.84 -3.02
N GLU A 105 -12.65 11.79 -2.45
CA GLU A 105 -11.55 12.47 -3.12
C GLU A 105 -10.26 11.64 -2.95
N PRO A 106 -9.46 11.44 -4.02
CA PRO A 106 -8.19 10.73 -3.91
C PRO A 106 -7.25 11.37 -2.88
N LEU A 107 -6.60 10.54 -2.07
CA LEU A 107 -5.47 10.96 -1.24
C LEU A 107 -4.25 11.09 -2.14
N ALA A 108 -3.93 12.33 -2.51
CA ALA A 108 -2.89 12.64 -3.48
C ALA A 108 -2.22 13.98 -3.18
N GLU A 109 -0.92 14.07 -3.48
CA GLU A 109 -0.15 15.31 -3.41
C GLU A 109 0.82 15.40 -4.60
N ASP A 110 0.93 16.58 -5.21
CA ASP A 110 1.88 16.83 -6.31
C ASP A 110 3.34 16.53 -5.90
N ALA A 111 3.68 16.79 -4.63
CA ALA A 111 5.01 16.49 -4.10
C ALA A 111 5.29 14.98 -4.08
N VAL A 112 4.28 14.15 -3.77
CA VAL A 112 4.37 12.68 -3.81
C VAL A 112 4.57 12.23 -5.26
N ALA A 113 3.83 12.79 -6.21
CA ALA A 113 4.00 12.49 -7.64
C ALA A 113 5.41 12.81 -8.15
N CYS A 114 5.91 14.01 -7.81
CA CYS A 114 7.25 14.46 -8.17
C CYS A 114 8.35 13.55 -7.58
N ARG A 115 8.26 13.23 -6.28
CA ARG A 115 9.19 12.30 -5.63
C ARG A 115 9.13 10.93 -6.26
N ALA A 116 7.94 10.42 -6.58
CA ALA A 116 7.77 9.12 -7.22
C ALA A 116 8.45 9.09 -8.60
N ALA A 117 8.22 10.11 -9.43
CA ALA A 117 8.86 10.26 -10.74
C ALA A 117 10.39 10.27 -10.63
N HIS A 118 10.97 10.98 -9.65
CA HIS A 118 12.41 10.99 -9.41
C HIS A 118 12.99 9.64 -8.95
N LYS A 119 12.15 8.73 -8.43
CA LYS A 119 12.58 7.38 -8.02
C LYS A 119 12.57 6.38 -9.17
N VAL A 120 11.96 6.68 -10.31
CA VAL A 120 11.94 5.75 -11.45
C VAL A 120 13.38 5.43 -11.90
N TYR A 121 13.66 4.17 -12.19
CA TYR A 121 14.98 3.62 -12.51
C TYR A 121 16.00 3.60 -11.36
N THR A 122 15.58 3.91 -10.13
CA THR A 122 16.42 3.67 -8.95
C THR A 122 16.28 2.24 -8.45
N TYR A 123 17.29 1.78 -7.72
CA TYR A 123 17.32 0.46 -7.11
C TYR A 123 17.16 0.58 -5.59
N MET A 124 16.25 -0.22 -5.04
CA MET A 124 16.04 -0.41 -3.61
C MET A 124 16.12 -1.91 -3.32
N PRO A 125 17.03 -2.38 -2.42
CA PRO A 125 17.18 -3.80 -2.14
C PRO A 125 15.87 -4.41 -1.61
N TYR A 126 15.13 -5.16 -2.43
CA TYR A 126 13.82 -5.68 -2.06
C TYR A 126 13.90 -6.82 -1.05
N ASN A 127 13.08 -6.74 0.00
CA ASN A 127 12.81 -7.84 0.93
C ASN A 127 11.28 -7.81 1.24
N LEU A 128 10.70 -8.98 1.53
CA LEU A 128 9.26 -9.07 1.83
C LEU A 128 8.92 -8.44 3.19
N ILE A 129 9.87 -8.49 4.12
CA ILE A 129 9.75 -7.92 5.47
C ILE A 129 10.20 -6.45 5.47
N ASP A 130 11.27 -6.13 4.73
CA ASP A 130 11.84 -4.78 4.63
C ASP A 130 12.02 -4.37 3.16
N ASN A 131 11.93 -3.09 2.81
CA ASN A 131 12.02 -2.55 1.44
C ASN A 131 11.00 -3.17 0.46
N ASN A 132 9.72 -3.13 0.83
CA ASN A 132 8.63 -3.56 -0.02
C ASN A 132 7.86 -2.37 -0.64
N CYS A 133 6.82 -2.67 -1.43
CA CYS A 133 6.05 -1.65 -2.12
C CYS A 133 5.36 -0.64 -1.18
N HIS A 134 4.97 -1.07 0.03
CA HIS A 134 4.35 -0.20 1.02
C HIS A 134 5.37 0.80 1.61
N GLN A 135 6.60 0.36 1.86
CA GLN A 135 7.69 1.25 2.29
C GLN A 135 8.01 2.30 1.25
N LEU A 136 8.04 1.93 -0.03
CA LEU A 136 8.22 2.91 -1.10
C LEU A 136 7.13 3.98 -0.99
N CYS A 137 5.85 3.59 -0.97
CA CYS A 137 4.73 4.55 -0.90
C CYS A 137 4.84 5.46 0.32
N ALA A 138 5.10 4.92 1.52
CA ALA A 138 5.25 5.77 2.70
C ALA A 138 6.47 6.68 2.65
N SER A 139 7.60 6.21 2.15
CA SER A 139 8.77 7.08 2.01
C SER A 139 8.52 8.25 1.06
N LEU A 140 7.65 8.03 0.06
CA LEU A 140 7.20 9.07 -0.84
C LEU A 140 6.16 9.99 -0.19
N ILE A 141 5.35 9.52 0.77
CA ILE A 141 4.40 10.37 1.51
C ILE A 141 5.14 11.22 2.55
N THR A 142 5.98 10.61 3.38
CA THR A 142 6.62 11.28 4.53
C THR A 142 7.93 11.98 4.19
N ASP A 143 8.45 11.79 2.97
CA ASP A 143 9.79 12.23 2.55
C ASP A 143 10.91 11.74 3.48
N SER A 144 10.74 10.54 4.05
CA SER A 144 11.67 9.94 4.99
C SER A 144 11.72 8.42 4.82
N GLN A 145 12.77 7.78 5.32
CA GLN A 145 12.75 6.32 5.40
C GLN A 145 11.67 5.86 6.38
N ALA A 146 10.78 4.97 5.93
CA ALA A 146 9.69 4.43 6.74
C ALA A 146 9.97 2.96 7.06
N SER A 147 9.93 2.58 8.33
CA SER A 147 10.14 1.20 8.81
C SER A 147 8.83 0.41 8.88
N LEU A 148 7.93 0.60 7.91
CA LEU A 148 6.63 -0.09 7.88
C LEU A 148 6.72 -1.34 7.02
N THR A 149 5.98 -2.39 7.31
CA THR A 149 6.15 -3.66 6.58
C THR A 149 4.88 -4.14 5.90
N GLY A 150 3.70 -3.57 6.24
CA GLY A 150 2.42 -4.09 5.75
C GLY A 150 1.41 -3.04 5.31
N PHE A 151 0.41 -3.50 4.58
CA PHE A 151 -0.68 -2.68 4.05
C PHE A 151 -1.46 -1.93 5.14
N GLY A 152 -1.76 -2.59 6.27
CA GLY A 152 -2.44 -1.93 7.39
C GLY A 152 -1.62 -0.81 8.04
N GLU A 153 -0.28 -0.94 8.08
CA GLU A 153 0.59 0.12 8.59
C GLU A 153 0.65 1.30 7.62
N LEU A 154 0.62 1.04 6.31
CA LEU A 154 0.47 2.09 5.31
C LEU A 154 -0.87 2.83 5.45
N ASN A 155 -1.99 2.12 5.70
CA ASN A 155 -3.29 2.76 5.94
C ASN A 155 -3.28 3.65 7.19
N ASN A 156 -2.67 3.18 8.28
CA ASN A 156 -2.50 3.98 9.50
C ASN A 156 -1.66 5.24 9.24
N LEU A 157 -0.57 5.12 8.47
CA LEU A 157 0.29 6.24 8.10
C LEU A 157 -0.46 7.26 7.24
N MET A 158 -1.15 6.79 6.18
CA MET A 158 -1.97 7.66 5.35
C MET A 158 -3.03 8.37 6.17
N ALA A 159 -3.72 7.66 7.07
CA ALA A 159 -4.75 8.27 7.90
C ALA A 159 -4.20 9.37 8.81
N ALA A 160 -2.98 9.19 9.33
CA ALA A 160 -2.30 10.21 10.13
C ALA A 160 -1.83 11.40 9.28
N CYS A 161 -1.21 11.17 8.13
CA CYS A 161 -0.67 12.23 7.26
C CYS A 161 -1.79 13.08 6.63
N TYR A 162 -2.84 12.43 6.12
CA TYR A 162 -3.97 13.09 5.46
C TYR A 162 -5.09 13.49 6.42
N GLN A 163 -4.95 13.19 7.72
CA GLN A 163 -5.93 13.48 8.77
C GLN A 163 -7.36 12.99 8.42
N SER A 164 -7.45 11.86 7.74
CA SER A 164 -8.70 11.27 7.26
C SER A 164 -8.66 9.76 7.39
N LYS A 165 -9.81 9.11 7.51
CA LYS A 165 -9.87 7.67 7.25
C LYS A 165 -9.60 7.38 5.78
N VAL A 166 -9.08 6.18 5.51
CA VAL A 166 -8.79 5.70 4.15
C VAL A 166 -9.96 4.86 3.63
N PHE A 167 -10.47 5.24 2.48
CA PHE A 167 -11.51 4.54 1.74
C PHE A 167 -10.95 4.07 0.42
N TRP A 168 -10.83 2.75 0.23
CA TRP A 168 -10.35 2.20 -1.03
C TRP A 168 -11.51 2.07 -2.02
N GLN A 169 -11.41 2.80 -3.13
CA GLN A 169 -12.44 2.87 -4.18
C GLN A 169 -11.94 2.27 -5.49
N PRO A 170 -12.76 1.54 -6.27
CA PRO A 170 -12.37 1.05 -7.58
C PRO A 170 -11.83 2.17 -8.48
N ALA A 171 -10.65 1.97 -9.05
CA ALA A 171 -10.05 2.92 -9.97
C ALA A 171 -10.74 2.85 -11.34
N VAL A 172 -11.03 3.99 -11.93
CA VAL A 172 -11.39 4.10 -13.35
C VAL A 172 -10.40 4.99 -14.08
N TRP A 173 -9.88 4.52 -15.20
CA TRP A 173 -8.96 5.29 -16.03
C TRP A 173 -9.33 5.12 -17.49
N ASP A 174 -9.05 6.16 -18.26
CA ASP A 174 -9.23 6.11 -19.70
C ASP A 174 -7.97 5.48 -20.31
N ALA A 175 -8.08 4.23 -20.78
CA ALA A 175 -6.96 3.47 -21.35
C ALA A 175 -6.39 4.09 -22.65
N GLY A 176 -6.92 5.24 -23.09
CA GLY A 176 -6.67 5.83 -24.42
C GLY A 176 -5.63 6.95 -24.51
N ARG A 177 -4.97 7.41 -23.43
CA ARG A 177 -3.93 8.46 -23.52
C ARG A 177 -2.52 7.90 -23.52
N HIS A 178 -2.16 7.23 -24.60
CA HIS A 178 -0.75 7.11 -24.98
C HIS A 178 -0.29 8.48 -25.51
N VAL A 179 0.29 9.32 -24.64
CA VAL A 179 1.13 10.41 -25.11
C VAL A 179 2.54 9.84 -25.27
N PHE A 180 3.06 10.02 -26.48
CA PHE A 180 4.24 9.41 -27.10
C PHE A 180 5.53 9.54 -26.28
#